data_AF-A0A379X6K8-F1
#
_entry.id   AF-A0A379X6K8-F1
#
_cell.length_a   1.000
_cell.length_b   1.000
_cell.length_c   1.000
_cell.angle_alpha   90.00
_cell.angle_beta   90.00
_cell.angle_gamma   90.00
#
_symmetry.space_group_name_H-M   'P 1'
#
loop_
_entity.id
_entity.type
_entity.pdbx_description
1 polymer ?
#
loop_
_entity_poly.entity_id
_entity_poly.type
_entity_poly.pdbx_seq_one_letter_code
_entity_poly.pdbx_strand_id
1 'polypeptide(L)' 'MPVSMLAKLPKDRAIVMTTGNPPVLVRKAFWSDRHDAGSVTASLAKYGPDGHIALAKEIL' A
#
# COMPACT_ATOMS: atom_id res chain seq x y z
N MET A 1 13.58 11.31 17.83
CA MET A 1 12.11 11.40 17.82
C MET A 1 11.55 10.39 18.83
N PRO A 2 10.81 10.81 19.86
CA PRO A 2 10.29 9.90 20.88
C PRO A 2 9.21 8.95 20.35
N VAL A 3 9.21 7.69 20.79
CA VAL A 3 8.19 6.69 20.41
C VAL A 3 6.78 7.13 20.82
N SER A 4 6.64 7.79 21.96
CA SER A 4 5.38 8.35 22.44
C SER A 4 4.78 9.42 21.52
N MET A 5 5.63 10.12 20.74
CA MET A 5 5.18 11.07 19.73
C MET A 5 4.63 10.33 18.50
N LEU A 6 5.31 9.25 18.07
CA LEU A 6 4.85 8.42 16.96
C LEU A 6 3.52 7.74 17.27
N ALA A 7 3.31 7.30 18.51
CA ALA A 7 2.06 6.67 18.95
C ALA A 7 0.84 7.61 18.86
N LYS A 8 1.07 8.93 18.91
CA LYS A 8 0.02 9.96 18.82
C LYS A 8 -0.31 10.36 17.38
N LEU A 9 0.44 9.90 16.39
CA LEU A 9 0.17 10.23 15.00
C LEU A 9 -1.16 9.59 14.54
N PRO A 10 -1.97 10.32 13.76
CA PRO A 10 -3.10 9.73 13.06
C PRO A 10 -2.66 8.54 12.21
N LYS A 11 -3.52 7.51 12.10
CA LYS A 11 -3.21 6.27 11.37
C LYS A 11 -2.99 6.47 9.86
N ASP A 12 -3.41 7.62 9.32
CA ASP A 12 -3.20 8.03 7.93
C ASP A 12 -2.00 8.97 7.76
N ARG A 13 -1.14 9.10 8.78
CA ARG A 13 0.08 9.91 8.75
C ARG A 13 1.31 9.05 9.01
N ALA A 14 2.39 9.37 8.30
CA ALA A 14 3.69 8.75 8.50
C ALA A 14 4.79 9.81 8.46
N ILE A 15 5.87 9.61 9.21
CA ILE A 15 7.09 10.41 9.11
C ILE A 15 8.09 9.59 8.30
N VAL A 16 8.52 10.13 7.17
CA VAL A 16 9.52 9.52 6.30
C VAL A 16 10.87 10.14 6.60
N MET A 17 11.83 9.30 6.95
CA MET A 17 13.22 9.69 7.20
C MET A 17 14.08 9.08 6.10
N THR A 18 14.54 9.89 5.15
CA THR A 18 15.49 9.47 4.11
C THR A 18 16.88 9.98 4.42
N THR A 19 17.90 9.21 4.03
CA THR A 19 19.30 9.62 4.23
C THR A 19 19.58 10.95 3.54
N GLY A 20 20.27 11.85 4.23
CA GLY A 20 20.67 13.16 3.69
C GLY A 20 19.54 14.19 3.57
N ASN A 21 18.33 13.91 4.04
CA ASN A 21 17.20 14.84 3.96
C ASN A 21 16.52 15.04 5.33
N PRO A 22 15.90 16.21 5.57
CA PRO A 22 15.05 16.42 6.74
C PRO A 22 13.86 15.44 6.76
N PRO A 23 13.39 15.03 7.95
CA PRO A 23 12.17 14.22 8.07
C PRO A 23 10.95 14.93 7.48
N VAL A 24 10.10 14.18 6.78
CA VAL A 24 8.89 14.73 6.14
C VAL A 24 7.64 14.03 6.65
N LEU A 25 6.60 14.80 7.00
CA LEU A 25 5.29 14.25 7.34
C LEU A 25 4.48 14.03 6.07
N VAL A 26 4.08 12.78 5.83
CA VAL A 26 3.29 12.39 4.66
C VAL A 26 1.92 11.86 5.07
N ARG A 27 0.96 12.00 4.17
CA ARG A 27 -0.36 11.37 4.27
C ARG A 27 -0.35 10.06 3.49
N LYS A 28 -0.92 9.01 4.09
CA LYS A 28 -1.20 7.76 3.39
C LYS A 28 -2.27 8.03 2.33
N ALA A 29 -1.94 7.77 1.07
CA ALA A 29 -2.90 7.66 -0.01
C ALA A 29 -3.11 6.17 -0.29
N PHE A 30 -4.36 5.72 -0.31
CA PHE A 30 -4.67 4.36 -0.71
C PHE A 30 -4.62 4.28 -2.23
N TRP A 31 -3.97 3.24 -2.77
CA TRP A 31 -3.90 3.04 -4.21
C TRP A 31 -5.30 2.85 -4.83
N SER A 32 -6.24 2.31 -4.05
CA SER A 32 -7.65 2.09 -4.44
C SER A 32 -8.41 3.37 -4.76
N ASP A 33 -7.94 4.50 -4.25
CA ASP A 33 -8.62 5.79 -4.39
C ASP A 33 -8.08 6.60 -5.57
N ARG A 34 -7.10 6.04 -6.29
CA ARG A 34 -6.48 6.68 -7.46
C ARG A 34 -7.28 6.35 -8.72
N HIS A 35 -7.17 7.21 -9.73
CA HIS A 35 -7.85 7.05 -11.03
C HIS A 35 -7.51 5.73 -11.75
N ASP A 36 -6.35 5.14 -11.47
CA ASP A 36 -5.83 3.90 -12.05
C ASP A 36 -6.17 2.65 -11.22
N ALA A 37 -6.93 2.79 -10.12
CA ALA A 37 -7.29 1.68 -9.24
C ALA A 37 -7.97 0.52 -9.99
N GLY A 38 -8.81 0.81 -10.99
CA GLY A 38 -9.45 -0.21 -11.81
C GLY A 38 -8.45 -1.10 -12.56
N SER A 39 -7.38 -0.50 -13.11
CA SER A 39 -6.32 -1.23 -13.82
C SER A 39 -5.51 -2.11 -12.87
N VAL A 40 -5.23 -1.62 -11.65
CA VAL A 40 -4.54 -2.41 -10.62
C VAL A 40 -5.40 -3.60 -10.19
N THR A 41 -6.69 -3.39 -9.94
CA THR A 41 -7.63 -4.46 -9.59
C THR A 41 -7.70 -5.53 -10.68
N ALA A 42 -7.80 -5.13 -11.96
CA ALA A 42 -7.81 -6.07 -13.08
C ALA A 42 -6.50 -6.88 -13.17
N SER A 43 -5.35 -6.24 -12.93
CA SER A 43 -4.06 -6.92 -12.89
C SER A 43 -3.97 -7.91 -11.73
N LEU A 44 -4.43 -7.53 -10.53
CA LEU A 44 -4.45 -8.41 -9.36
C LEU A 44 -5.41 -9.59 -9.54
N ALA A 45 -6.54 -9.41 -10.22
CA ALA A 45 -7.43 -10.53 -10.54
C ALA A 45 -6.76 -11.56 -11.46
N LYS A 46 -5.92 -11.10 -12.40
CA LYS A 46 -5.27 -11.96 -13.39
C LYS A 46 -3.99 -12.62 -12.88
N TYR A 47 -3.19 -11.88 -12.11
CA TYR A 47 -1.83 -12.26 -11.72
C TYR A 47 -1.60 -12.25 -10.20
N GLY A 48 -2.62 -11.89 -9.42
CA GLY A 48 -2.54 -11.90 -7.97
C GLY A 48 -2.62 -13.33 -7.41
N PRO A 49 -2.33 -13.50 -6.11
CA PRO A 49 -2.31 -14.81 -5.46
C PRO A 49 -3.59 -15.61 -5.70
N ASP A 50 -4.75 -14.93 -5.64
CA ASP A 50 -6.07 -15.56 -5.82
C ASP A 50 -6.36 -15.88 -7.29
N GLY A 51 -5.83 -15.10 -8.24
CA GLY A 51 -5.92 -15.36 -9.67
C GLY A 51 -5.18 -16.63 -10.07
N HIS A 52 -4.03 -16.89 -9.44
CA HIS A 52 -3.29 -18.14 -9.62
C HIS A 52 -4.01 -19.36 -9.03
N ILE A 53 -4.74 -19.20 -7.93
CA ILE A 53 -5.53 -20.29 -7.31
C ILE A 53 -6.68 -20.73 -8.23
N ALA A 54 -7.32 -19.79 -8.95
CA ALA A 54 -8.37 -20.12 -9.92
C ALA A 54 -7.83 -20.91 -11.12
N LEU A 55 -6.67 -20.49 -11.67
CA LEU A 55 -6.03 -21.16 -12.79
C LEU A 55 -5.54 -22.58 -12.41
N ALA A 56 -5.06 -22.77 -11.17
CA ALA A 56 -4.61 -24.07 -10.68
C ALA A 56 -5.76 -25.08 -10.51
N LYS A 57 -6.99 -24.62 -10.26
CA LYS A 57 -8.18 -25.48 -10.17
C LYS A 57 -8.71 -25.95 -11.52
N GLU A 58 -8.43 -25.24 -12.62
CA GLU A 58 -8.82 -25.67 -13.97
C GLU A 58 -7.90 -26.76 -14.55
N ILE A 59 -6.73 -26.97 -13.94
CA ILE A 59 -5.70 -27.93 -14.41
C ILE A 59 -5.77 -29.27 -13.64
N LEU A 60 -6.54 -29.34 -12.55
CA LEU A 60 -6.76 -30.55 -11.72
C LEU A 60 -8.15 -31.15 -11.96
#